data_AF-A0A2V9RI68-F1
#
_entry.id   AF-A0A2V9RI68-F1
#
_cell.length_a   1.000
_cell.length_b   1.000
_cell.length_c   1.000
_cell.angle_alpha   90.00
_cell.angle_beta   90.00
_cell.angle_gamma   90.00
#
_symmetry.space_group_name_H-M   'P 1'
#
loop_
_entity.id
_entity.type
_entity.pdbx_description
1 polymer ?
#
loop_
_entity_poly.entity_id
_entity_poly.type
_entity_poly.pdbx_seq_one_letter_code
_entity_poly.pdbx_strand_id
1 'polypeptide(L)'
;MTMQCEDHRKKIWETLLGDVSPAEQESLKTHLTECPSCSQEQDVAVDTVQQLRSTTDVPVPRHFFVYPGKARFSPWSLFQSLSLAWKAAVIMIVLAMGGLSGLAMANFQGQAETISFGKPPEPKVVHTAPSVNVEALKTDLLRVLEERSHQEHQAWVQDMRKELARSSLALTRKQQKLVDTALAGLEAQVDHQLRTRELALQASWKQSMTDLYQTVQAQRKQDLVLTRNHLDRLAVQGQMRNHQTDAILETLLQVAEMRMNH
;
A
#
# COMPACT_ATOMS: atom_id res chain seq x y z
N MET A 1 18.54 -25.72 -11.77
CA MET A 1 17.70 -25.82 -10.55
C MET A 1 16.85 -24.58 -10.27
N THR A 2 17.04 -23.45 -10.97
CA THR A 2 16.26 -22.22 -10.75
C THR A 2 14.88 -22.21 -11.41
N MET A 3 14.75 -22.75 -12.64
CA MET A 3 13.45 -22.78 -13.35
C MET A 3 12.38 -23.61 -12.66
N GLN A 4 12.74 -24.72 -12.01
CA GLN A 4 11.76 -25.52 -11.26
C GLN A 4 11.25 -24.80 -10.01
N CYS A 5 12.06 -23.94 -9.39
CA CYS A 5 11.63 -23.22 -8.18
C CYS A 5 10.55 -22.17 -8.49
N GLU A 6 10.61 -21.50 -9.65
CA GLU A 6 9.60 -20.49 -10.03
C GLU A 6 8.20 -21.09 -10.22
N ASP A 7 8.12 -22.28 -10.83
CA ASP A 7 6.85 -22.98 -11.03
C ASP A 7 6.26 -23.46 -9.70
N HIS A 8 7.11 -23.98 -8.79
CA HIS A 8 6.66 -24.40 -7.47
C HIS A 8 6.26 -23.20 -6.59
N ARG A 9 6.91 -22.04 -6.75
CA ARG A 9 6.53 -20.81 -6.05
C ARG A 9 5.14 -20.31 -6.43
N LYS A 10 4.76 -20.42 -7.70
CA LYS A 10 3.37 -20.11 -8.13
C LYS A 10 2.37 -21.08 -7.49
N LYS A 11 2.69 -22.37 -7.50
CA LYS A 11 1.86 -23.42 -6.90
C LYS A 11 1.67 -23.27 -5.39
N ILE A 12 2.65 -22.69 -4.66
CA ILE A 12 2.49 -22.36 -3.23
C ILE A 12 1.27 -21.44 -3.02
N TRP A 13 1.16 -20.37 -3.80
CA TRP A 13 0.04 -19.42 -3.69
C TRP A 13 -1.29 -20.03 -4.12
N GLU A 14 -1.30 -20.77 -5.22
CA GLU A 14 -2.51 -21.44 -5.72
C GLU A 14 -3.04 -22.48 -4.70
N THR A 15 -2.13 -23.20 -4.03
CA THR A 15 -2.50 -24.19 -3.00
C THR A 15 -3.10 -23.53 -1.76
N LEU A 16 -2.61 -22.36 -1.37
CA LEU A 16 -3.13 -21.60 -0.22
C LEU A 16 -4.50 -20.96 -0.49
N LEU A 17 -4.79 -20.64 -1.75
CA LEU A 17 -6.07 -20.08 -2.20
C LEU A 17 -7.12 -21.14 -2.55
N GLY A 18 -6.71 -22.42 -2.68
CA GLY A 18 -7.61 -23.56 -2.84
C GLY A 18 -7.82 -24.04 -4.28
N ASP A 19 -6.99 -23.61 -5.22
CA ASP A 19 -7.20 -23.80 -6.66
C ASP A 19 -6.38 -24.97 -7.27
N VAL A 20 -5.92 -25.93 -6.45
CA VAL A 20 -4.92 -26.95 -6.89
C VAL A 20 -5.42 -28.39 -6.71
N SER A 21 -5.06 -29.25 -7.66
CA SER A 21 -5.40 -30.68 -7.64
C SER A 21 -4.56 -31.46 -6.60
N PRO A 22 -5.07 -32.58 -6.03
CA PRO A 22 -4.35 -33.33 -4.99
C PRO A 22 -3.00 -33.90 -5.48
N ALA A 23 -2.87 -34.20 -6.78
CA ALA A 23 -1.62 -34.68 -7.37
C ALA A 23 -0.53 -33.60 -7.39
N GLU A 24 -0.91 -32.34 -7.64
CA GLU A 24 0.03 -31.21 -7.63
C GLU A 24 0.46 -30.85 -6.22
N GLN A 25 -0.42 -31.03 -5.23
CA GLN A 25 -0.11 -30.81 -3.83
C GLN A 25 0.96 -31.80 -3.31
N GLU A 26 0.93 -33.04 -3.75
CA GLU A 26 1.93 -34.05 -3.40
C GLU A 26 3.31 -33.76 -4.04
N SER A 27 3.30 -33.29 -5.29
CA SER A 27 4.52 -32.83 -5.98
C SER A 27 5.18 -31.64 -5.28
N LEU A 28 4.36 -30.70 -4.79
CA LEU A 28 4.83 -29.53 -4.06
C LEU A 28 5.43 -29.92 -2.70
N LYS A 29 4.77 -30.80 -1.93
CA LYS A 29 5.29 -31.29 -0.65
C LYS A 29 6.65 -31.97 -0.80
N THR A 30 6.82 -32.78 -1.84
CA THR A 30 8.09 -33.44 -2.13
C THR A 30 9.19 -32.42 -2.43
N HIS A 31 8.90 -31.41 -3.26
CA HIS A 31 9.86 -30.34 -3.56
C HIS A 31 10.22 -29.49 -2.33
N LEU A 32 9.26 -29.22 -1.44
CA LEU A 32 9.48 -28.45 -0.22
C LEU A 32 10.40 -29.16 0.79
N THR A 33 10.41 -30.50 0.79
CA THR A 33 11.36 -31.27 1.62
C THR A 33 12.79 -31.22 1.09
N GLU A 34 12.98 -30.97 -0.21
CA GLU A 34 14.29 -30.92 -0.85
C GLU A 34 14.86 -29.49 -0.93
N CYS A 35 14.00 -28.46 -0.96
CA CYS A 35 14.40 -27.07 -1.16
C CYS A 35 14.04 -26.16 0.04
N PRO A 36 15.02 -25.75 0.88
CA PRO A 36 14.77 -24.92 2.05
C PRO A 36 14.35 -23.48 1.72
N SER A 37 14.67 -22.99 0.51
CA SER A 37 14.24 -21.67 0.07
C SER A 37 12.74 -21.63 -0.23
N CYS A 38 12.22 -22.66 -0.91
CA CYS A 38 10.79 -22.79 -1.20
C CYS A 38 9.98 -23.07 0.07
N SER A 39 10.53 -23.80 1.05
CA SER A 39 9.84 -24.02 2.34
C SER A 39 9.70 -22.72 3.13
N GLN A 40 10.74 -21.88 3.16
CA GLN A 40 10.66 -20.58 3.81
C GLN A 40 9.65 -19.65 3.12
N GLU A 41 9.57 -19.66 1.79
CA GLU A 41 8.55 -18.91 1.04
C GLU A 41 7.12 -19.40 1.35
N GLN A 42 6.93 -20.71 1.56
CA GLN A 42 5.65 -21.27 1.97
C GLN A 42 5.23 -20.76 3.35
N ASP A 43 6.14 -20.75 4.33
CA ASP A 43 5.84 -20.26 5.68
C ASP A 43 5.43 -18.78 5.66
N VAL A 44 6.13 -17.95 4.87
CA VAL A 44 5.79 -16.55 4.67
C VAL A 44 4.42 -16.38 4.01
N ALA A 45 4.12 -17.20 3.00
CA ALA A 45 2.83 -17.15 2.30
C ALA A 45 1.68 -17.58 3.21
N VAL A 46 1.87 -18.60 4.07
CA VAL A 46 0.91 -19.04 5.08
C VAL A 46 0.63 -17.92 6.08
N ASP A 47 1.69 -17.30 6.64
CA ASP A 47 1.54 -16.21 7.60
C ASP A 47 0.84 -15.00 6.97
N THR A 48 1.17 -14.67 5.72
CA THR A 48 0.52 -13.57 4.98
C THR A 48 -0.98 -13.84 4.80
N VAL A 49 -1.37 -15.04 4.38
CA VAL A 49 -2.79 -15.41 4.21
C VAL A 49 -3.52 -15.43 5.56
N GLN A 50 -2.85 -15.88 6.63
CA GLN A 50 -3.42 -15.86 7.97
C GLN A 50 -3.63 -14.43 8.48
N GLN A 51 -2.68 -13.52 8.24
CA GLN A 51 -2.82 -12.10 8.55
C GLN A 51 -3.98 -11.47 7.78
N LEU A 52 -4.09 -11.74 6.48
CA LEU A 52 -5.20 -11.25 5.65
C LEU A 52 -6.57 -11.79 6.10
N ARG A 53 -6.63 -13.04 6.57
CA ARG A 53 -7.86 -13.62 7.16
C ARG A 53 -8.18 -13.04 8.55
N SER A 54 -7.17 -12.59 9.29
CA SER A 54 -7.35 -12.00 10.62
C SER A 54 -7.84 -10.54 10.57
N THR A 55 -7.56 -9.83 9.47
CA THR A 55 -8.18 -8.55 9.18
C THR A 55 -9.66 -8.76 8.88
N THR A 56 -10.50 -8.27 9.80
CA THR A 56 -11.96 -8.35 9.71
C THR A 56 -12.42 -7.72 8.40
N ASP A 57 -13.27 -8.43 7.64
CA ASP A 57 -13.94 -7.90 6.45
C ASP A 57 -14.60 -6.57 6.80
N VAL A 58 -14.03 -5.48 6.26
CA VAL A 58 -14.66 -4.17 6.31
C VAL A 58 -16.01 -4.36 5.59
N PRO A 59 -17.15 -4.01 6.22
CA PRO A 59 -18.44 -4.17 5.57
C PRO A 59 -18.39 -3.43 4.23
N VAL A 60 -18.52 -4.18 3.13
CA VAL A 60 -18.61 -3.62 1.77
C VAL A 60 -19.66 -2.51 1.84
N PRO A 61 -19.28 -1.24 1.59
CA PRO A 61 -20.23 -0.15 1.64
C PRO A 61 -21.37 -0.51 0.68
N ARG A 62 -22.59 -0.71 1.21
CA ARG A 62 -23.79 -1.08 0.42
C ARG A 62 -24.29 0.04 -0.50
N HIS A 63 -23.38 0.89 -0.93
CA HIS A 63 -23.60 2.11 -1.68
C HIS A 63 -22.73 1.95 -2.92
N PHE A 64 -23.10 0.99 -3.77
CA PHE A 64 -22.64 1.02 -5.14
C PHE A 64 -23.20 2.32 -5.72
N PHE A 65 -22.36 3.34 -5.83
CA PHE A 65 -22.58 4.40 -6.81
C PHE A 65 -22.48 3.72 -8.16
N VAL A 66 -23.60 3.16 -8.62
CA VAL A 66 -23.83 2.89 -10.02
C VAL A 66 -23.79 4.26 -10.67
N TYR A 67 -22.61 4.68 -11.13
CA TYR A 67 -22.54 5.72 -12.13
C TYR A 67 -23.42 5.23 -13.27
N PRO A 68 -24.57 5.87 -13.58
CA PRO A 68 -25.31 5.50 -14.77
C PRO A 68 -24.29 5.60 -15.91
N GLY A 69 -23.95 4.45 -16.50
CA GLY A 69 -22.94 4.38 -17.54
C GLY A 69 -23.24 5.47 -18.54
N LYS A 70 -22.28 6.40 -18.71
CA LYS A 70 -22.42 7.69 -19.41
C LYS A 70 -23.53 7.59 -20.45
N ALA A 71 -24.74 8.05 -20.10
CA ALA A 71 -25.85 8.00 -21.02
C ALA A 71 -25.36 8.71 -22.28
N ARG A 72 -25.38 8.04 -23.43
CA ARG A 72 -25.05 8.66 -24.70
C ARG A 72 -26.03 9.81 -24.85
N PHE A 73 -25.61 11.02 -24.51
CA PHE A 73 -26.41 12.23 -24.65
C PHE A 73 -26.68 12.38 -26.14
N SER A 74 -27.87 11.95 -26.56
CA SER A 74 -28.34 12.14 -27.91
C SER A 74 -28.90 13.57 -27.98
N PRO A 75 -28.52 14.40 -28.95
CA PRO A 75 -29.08 15.74 -29.11
C PRO A 75 -30.62 15.73 -29.16
N TRP A 76 -31.19 14.62 -29.63
CA TRP A 76 -32.62 14.38 -29.70
C TRP A 76 -33.28 14.18 -28.33
N SER A 77 -32.62 13.49 -27.39
CA SER A 77 -33.17 13.30 -26.05
C SER A 77 -33.20 14.61 -25.24
N LEU A 78 -32.19 15.47 -25.45
CA LEU A 78 -32.16 16.82 -24.89
C LEU A 78 -33.29 17.69 -25.45
N PHE A 79 -33.50 17.66 -26.79
CA PHE A 79 -34.62 18.36 -27.43
C PHE A 79 -35.98 17.93 -26.86
N GLN A 80 -36.20 16.64 -26.63
CA GLN A 80 -37.46 16.15 -26.08
C GLN A 80 -37.68 16.58 -24.62
N SER A 81 -36.62 16.71 -23.84
CA SER A 81 -36.67 17.13 -22.43
C SER A 81 -36.91 18.64 -22.21
N LEU A 82 -36.77 19.46 -23.27
CA LEU A 82 -36.99 20.90 -23.20
C LEU A 82 -38.49 21.25 -23.14
N SER A 83 -38.83 22.32 -22.41
CA SER A 83 -40.19 22.85 -22.34
C SER A 83 -40.66 23.39 -23.70
N LEU A 84 -41.98 23.46 -23.91
CA LEU A 84 -42.57 23.86 -25.21
C LEU A 84 -42.02 25.21 -25.72
N ALA A 85 -41.79 26.17 -24.82
CA ALA A 85 -41.23 27.48 -25.16
C ALA A 85 -39.81 27.39 -25.72
N TRP A 86 -38.97 26.53 -25.15
CA TRP A 86 -37.58 26.34 -25.60
C TRP A 86 -37.50 25.51 -26.88
N LYS A 87 -38.42 24.56 -27.09
CA LYS A 87 -38.52 23.82 -28.36
C LYS A 87 -38.78 24.75 -29.55
N ALA A 88 -39.69 25.72 -29.38
CA ALA A 88 -39.99 26.71 -30.42
C ALA A 88 -38.78 27.60 -30.74
N ALA A 89 -38.05 28.06 -29.71
CA ALA A 89 -36.86 28.89 -29.89
C ALA A 89 -35.74 28.15 -30.65
N VAL A 90 -35.48 26.89 -30.32
CA VAL A 90 -34.45 26.09 -31.00
C VAL A 90 -34.82 25.83 -32.47
N ILE A 91 -36.08 25.52 -32.76
CA ILE A 91 -36.55 25.35 -34.15
C ILE A 91 -36.32 26.62 -34.96
N MET A 92 -36.69 27.79 -34.42
CA MET A 92 -36.51 29.08 -35.11
C MET A 92 -35.05 29.38 -35.40
N ILE A 93 -34.13 29.07 -34.48
CA ILE A 93 -32.69 29.26 -34.68
C ILE A 93 -32.16 28.33 -35.77
N VAL A 94 -32.57 27.06 -35.77
CA VAL A 94 -32.16 26.09 -36.81
C VAL A 94 -32.70 26.51 -38.18
N LEU A 95 -33.93 27.02 -38.25
CA LEU A 95 -34.53 27.49 -39.51
C LEU A 95 -33.82 28.75 -40.03
N ALA A 96 -33.45 29.68 -39.14
CA ALA A 96 -32.68 30.87 -39.48
C ALA A 96 -31.26 30.51 -39.96
N MET A 97 -30.57 29.58 -39.28
CA MET A 97 -29.26 29.09 -39.71
C MET A 97 -29.32 28.32 -41.02
N GLY A 98 -30.35 27.50 -41.24
CA GLY A 98 -30.58 26.77 -42.49
C GLY A 98 -30.83 27.72 -43.67
N GLY A 99 -31.63 28.77 -43.46
CA GLY A 99 -31.87 29.81 -44.46
C GLY A 99 -30.61 30.59 -44.83
N LEU A 100 -29.76 30.92 -43.84
CA LEU A 100 -28.48 31.60 -44.08
C LEU A 100 -27.46 30.70 -44.79
N SER A 101 -27.42 29.40 -44.46
CA SER A 101 -26.52 28.43 -45.10
C SER A 101 -26.92 28.13 -46.54
N GLY A 102 -28.22 28.09 -46.84
CA GLY A 102 -28.74 27.92 -48.19
C GLY A 102 -28.40 29.08 -49.12
N LEU A 103 -28.39 30.31 -48.60
CA LEU A 103 -27.94 31.50 -49.35
C LEU A 103 -26.42 31.56 -49.52
N ALA A 104 -25.64 31.02 -48.59
CA ALA A 104 -24.19 30.95 -48.69
C ALA A 104 -23.72 29.97 -49.78
N MET A 105 -24.36 28.80 -49.92
CA MET A 105 -23.98 27.82 -50.97
C MET A 105 -24.36 28.26 -52.38
N ALA A 106 -25.37 29.13 -52.55
CA ALA A 106 -25.75 29.67 -53.86
C ALA A 106 -24.73 30.68 -54.43
N ASN A 107 -23.84 31.22 -53.60
CA ASN A 107 -22.86 32.26 -54.00
C ASN A 107 -21.39 31.78 -54.03
N PHE A 108 -21.11 30.49 -53.80
CA PHE A 108 -19.76 29.93 -53.95
C PHE A 108 -19.55 29.37 -55.38
N GLN A 109 -19.43 30.28 -56.34
CA GLN A 109 -18.75 30.01 -57.62
C GLN A 109 -17.41 30.74 -57.56
N GLY A 110 -16.36 30.04 -57.12
CA GLY A 110 -15.06 30.68 -56.94
C GLY A 110 -13.94 29.72 -56.58
N GLN A 111 -13.26 29.23 -57.62
CA GLN A 111 -11.86 28.82 -57.65
C GLN A 111 -11.42 27.68 -56.73
N ALA A 112 -11.40 26.47 -57.29
CA ALA A 112 -10.49 25.42 -56.87
C ALA A 112 -9.09 25.78 -57.39
N GLU A 113 -8.23 26.31 -56.52
CA GLU A 113 -6.78 26.36 -56.77
C GLU A 113 -6.21 24.96 -56.60
N THR A 114 -6.04 24.26 -57.73
CA THR A 114 -5.21 23.07 -57.80
C THR A 114 -3.75 23.50 -57.91
N ILE A 115 -3.03 23.42 -56.79
CA ILE A 115 -1.58 23.58 -56.80
C ILE A 115 -0.97 22.32 -57.42
N SER A 116 -0.64 22.40 -58.71
CA SER A 116 0.18 21.43 -59.43
C SER A 116 1.62 21.92 -59.43
N PHE A 117 2.53 21.17 -58.81
CA PHE A 117 3.97 21.36 -58.97
C PHE A 117 4.54 20.29 -59.90
N GLY A 118 5.17 20.76 -60.98
CA GLY A 118 5.83 19.95 -61.99
C GLY A 118 7.17 19.33 -61.55
N LYS A 119 7.59 18.39 -62.41
CA LYS A 119 8.80 17.56 -62.52
C LYS A 119 10.04 17.86 -61.65
N PRO A 120 10.73 16.78 -61.19
CA PRO A 120 11.82 16.84 -60.22
C PRO A 120 13.12 17.36 -60.84
N PRO A 121 13.86 18.26 -60.18
CA PRO A 121 15.28 18.45 -60.45
C PRO A 121 16.09 17.40 -59.69
N GLU A 122 17.07 16.85 -60.39
CA GLU A 122 18.11 15.92 -59.95
C GLU A 122 18.92 16.38 -58.73
N PRO A 123 19.57 15.44 -58.02
CA PRO A 123 19.93 15.59 -56.61
C PRO A 123 21.15 16.50 -56.43
N LYS A 124 20.98 17.60 -55.69
CA LYS A 124 22.09 18.36 -55.14
C LYS A 124 22.47 17.87 -53.76
N VAL A 125 23.70 17.35 -53.74
CA VAL A 125 24.56 16.92 -52.65
C VAL A 125 24.50 17.84 -51.41
N VAL A 126 24.25 17.19 -50.26
CA VAL A 126 24.78 17.44 -48.90
C VAL A 126 24.82 18.89 -48.42
N HIS A 127 23.82 19.26 -47.62
CA HIS A 127 24.03 20.15 -46.48
C HIS A 127 24.02 19.30 -45.21
N THR A 128 25.15 19.33 -44.49
CA THR A 128 25.32 18.78 -43.15
C THR A 128 24.25 19.34 -42.23
N ALA A 129 23.50 18.45 -41.58
CA ALA A 129 22.54 18.83 -40.55
C ALA A 129 23.29 19.58 -39.43
N PRO A 130 22.79 20.74 -38.94
CA PRO A 130 23.33 21.32 -37.73
C PRO A 130 23.19 20.28 -36.61
N SER A 131 24.24 20.10 -35.80
CA SER A 131 24.20 19.23 -34.63
C SER A 131 23.22 19.82 -33.62
N VAL A 132 21.93 19.51 -33.80
CA VAL A 132 20.87 19.83 -32.86
C VAL A 132 21.23 19.10 -31.58
N ASN A 133 21.58 19.87 -30.55
CA ASN A 133 21.86 19.33 -29.23
C ASN A 133 20.53 18.82 -28.65
N VAL A 134 20.27 17.53 -28.84
CA VAL A 134 19.03 16.86 -28.47
C VAL A 134 18.75 17.01 -26.97
N GLU A 135 19.78 17.13 -26.13
CA GLU A 135 19.63 17.35 -24.70
C GLU A 135 19.16 18.77 -24.35
N ALA A 136 19.63 19.79 -25.08
CA ALA A 136 19.14 21.16 -24.93
C ALA A 136 17.68 21.28 -25.37
N LEU A 137 17.30 20.61 -26.46
CA LEU A 137 15.91 20.59 -26.94
C LEU A 137 14.99 19.84 -25.97
N LYS A 138 15.46 18.71 -25.42
CA LYS A 138 14.70 17.91 -24.46
C LYS A 138 14.46 18.66 -23.16
N THR A 139 15.45 19.39 -22.66
CA THR A 139 15.31 20.20 -21.44
C THR A 139 14.34 21.36 -21.63
N ASP A 140 14.39 22.07 -22.77
CA ASP A 140 13.41 23.11 -23.08
C ASP A 140 11.99 22.55 -23.28
N LEU A 141 11.85 21.39 -23.92
CA LEU A 141 10.55 20.74 -24.11
C LEU A 141 9.94 20.29 -22.78
N LEU A 142 10.74 19.70 -21.89
CA LEU A 142 10.29 19.31 -20.55
C LEU A 142 9.86 20.53 -19.74
N ARG A 143 10.62 21.63 -19.80
CA ARG A 143 10.27 22.89 -19.12
C ARG A 143 8.95 23.48 -19.62
N VAL A 144 8.72 23.47 -20.94
CA VAL A 144 7.46 23.96 -21.53
C VAL A 144 6.28 23.06 -21.15
N LEU A 145 6.49 21.74 -21.10
CA LEU A 145 5.45 20.79 -20.67
C LEU A 145 5.10 20.95 -19.19
N GLU A 146 6.10 21.17 -18.33
CA GLU A 146 5.91 21.37 -16.90
C GLU A 146 5.18 22.69 -16.61
N GLU A 147 5.55 23.77 -17.30
CA GLU A 147 4.84 25.06 -17.20
C GLU A 147 3.38 24.93 -17.66
N ARG A 148 3.15 24.25 -18.79
CA ARG A 148 1.78 24.01 -19.29
C ARG A 148 0.98 23.13 -18.32
N SER A 149 1.60 22.10 -17.77
CA SER A 149 0.98 21.22 -16.77
C SER A 149 0.60 22.00 -15.52
N HIS A 150 1.47 22.88 -15.04
CA HIS A 150 1.18 23.76 -13.91
C HIS A 150 0.02 24.71 -14.21
N GLN A 151 -0.01 25.33 -15.39
CA GLN A 151 -1.09 26.22 -15.79
C GLN A 151 -2.43 25.49 -15.95
N GLU A 152 -2.44 24.31 -16.58
CA GLU A 152 -3.63 23.47 -16.72
C GLU A 152 -4.13 22.99 -15.35
N HIS A 153 -3.22 22.62 -14.44
CA HIS A 153 -3.57 22.21 -13.09
C HIS A 153 -4.19 23.35 -12.28
N GLN A 154 -3.63 24.56 -12.37
CA GLN A 154 -4.18 25.73 -11.70
C GLN A 154 -5.55 26.12 -12.27
N ALA A 155 -5.72 26.10 -13.60
CA ALA A 155 -7.00 26.35 -14.24
C ALA A 155 -8.05 25.31 -13.83
N TRP A 156 -7.67 24.04 -13.79
CA TRP A 156 -8.54 22.95 -13.37
C TRP A 156 -8.96 23.05 -11.90
N VAL A 157 -8.03 23.37 -10.99
CA VAL A 157 -8.36 23.58 -9.57
C VAL A 157 -9.29 24.77 -9.38
N GLN A 158 -9.10 25.86 -10.13
CA GLN A 158 -9.99 27.02 -10.08
C GLN A 158 -11.39 26.69 -10.61
N ASP A 159 -11.49 25.90 -11.67
CA ASP A 159 -12.77 25.46 -12.23
C ASP A 159 -13.51 24.53 -11.26
N MET A 160 -12.80 23.55 -10.69
CA MET A 160 -13.33 22.68 -9.64
C MET A 160 -13.83 23.48 -8.44
N ARG A 161 -13.10 24.51 -7.99
CA ARG A 161 -13.56 25.40 -6.91
C ARG A 161 -14.83 26.17 -7.28
N LYS A 162 -14.95 26.64 -8.52
CA LYS A 162 -16.16 27.32 -9.01
C LYS A 162 -17.35 26.37 -9.06
N GLU A 163 -17.16 25.16 -9.54
CA GLU A 163 -18.21 24.13 -9.58
C GLU A 163 -18.59 23.64 -8.19
N LEU A 164 -17.63 23.52 -7.26
CA LEU A 164 -17.88 23.16 -5.88
C LEU A 164 -18.61 24.29 -5.13
N ALA A 165 -18.28 25.55 -5.40
CA ALA A 165 -19.01 26.71 -4.88
C ALA A 165 -20.44 26.77 -5.42
N ARG A 166 -20.65 26.54 -6.72
CA ARG A 166 -22.00 26.45 -7.32
C ARG A 166 -22.79 25.27 -6.76
N SER A 167 -22.14 24.11 -6.58
CA SER A 167 -22.73 22.92 -5.97
C SER A 167 -23.09 23.16 -4.50
N SER A 168 -22.23 23.85 -3.75
CA SER A 168 -22.48 24.23 -2.35
C SER A 168 -23.65 25.21 -2.18
N LEU A 169 -23.86 26.10 -3.16
CA LEU A 169 -25.00 27.01 -3.21
C LEU A 169 -26.27 26.32 -3.73
N ALA A 170 -26.13 25.25 -4.53
CA ALA A 170 -27.23 24.43 -5.02
C ALA A 170 -27.66 23.31 -4.05
N LEU A 171 -26.83 23.00 -3.05
CA LEU A 171 -27.15 22.08 -1.96
C LEU A 171 -28.31 22.67 -1.13
N THR A 172 -29.48 22.06 -1.22
CA THR A 172 -30.66 22.49 -0.48
C THR A 172 -30.44 22.26 1.02
N ARG A 173 -31.02 23.09 1.90
CA ARG A 173 -30.91 22.97 3.38
C ARG A 173 -31.17 21.54 3.93
N LYS A 174 -31.94 20.72 3.21
CA LYS A 174 -32.15 19.29 3.52
C LYS A 174 -30.90 18.43 3.31
N GLN A 175 -30.13 18.66 2.25
CA GLN A 175 -28.88 17.94 1.98
C GLN A 175 -27.78 18.38 2.94
N GLN A 176 -27.75 19.66 3.32
CA GLN A 176 -26.82 20.17 4.33
C GLN A 176 -27.06 19.50 5.70
N LYS A 177 -28.34 19.40 6.12
CA LYS A 177 -28.71 18.63 7.32
C LYS A 177 -28.31 17.15 7.24
N LEU A 178 -28.42 16.51 6.07
CA LEU A 178 -28.00 15.12 5.90
C LEU A 178 -26.49 14.97 6.06
N VAL A 179 -25.70 15.91 5.53
CA VAL A 179 -24.25 15.92 5.68
C VAL A 179 -23.85 16.16 7.14
N ASP A 180 -24.48 17.13 7.82
CA ASP A 180 -24.21 17.39 9.24
C ASP A 180 -24.56 16.18 10.12
N THR A 181 -25.66 15.49 9.81
CA THR A 181 -26.06 14.28 10.54
C THR A 181 -25.08 13.12 10.27
N ALA A 182 -24.61 12.98 9.03
CA ALA A 182 -23.61 11.98 8.67
C ALA A 182 -22.25 12.28 9.33
N LEU A 183 -21.84 13.55 9.40
CA LEU A 183 -20.65 14.00 10.09
C LEU A 183 -20.73 13.74 11.59
N ALA A 184 -21.84 14.10 12.25
CA ALA A 184 -22.05 13.82 13.66
C ALA A 184 -22.05 12.30 13.96
N GLY A 185 -22.59 11.48 13.04
CA GLY A 185 -22.52 10.03 13.14
C GLY A 185 -21.09 9.49 13.05
N LEU A 186 -20.30 10.01 12.12
CA LEU A 186 -18.88 9.65 11.98
C LEU A 186 -18.06 10.08 13.20
N GLU A 187 -18.29 11.28 13.71
CA GLU A 187 -17.63 11.80 14.91
C GLU A 187 -17.91 10.91 16.13
N ALA A 188 -19.18 10.55 16.35
CA ALA A 188 -19.55 9.63 17.42
C ALA A 188 -18.91 8.24 17.27
N GLN A 189 -18.78 7.74 16.04
CA GLN A 189 -18.14 6.46 15.76
C GLN A 189 -16.63 6.51 16.04
N VAL A 190 -15.96 7.59 15.65
CA VAL A 190 -14.53 7.80 15.91
C VAL A 190 -14.27 7.93 17.41
N ASP A 191 -15.08 8.71 18.13
CA ASP A 191 -14.98 8.85 19.58
C ASP A 191 -15.17 7.50 20.31
N HIS A 192 -16.13 6.69 19.84
CA HIS A 192 -16.34 5.35 20.37
C HIS A 192 -15.12 4.44 20.12
N GLN A 193 -14.54 4.48 18.92
CA GLN A 193 -13.32 3.73 18.61
C GLN A 193 -12.11 4.20 19.42
N LEU A 194 -11.96 5.50 19.66
CA LEU A 194 -10.87 6.04 20.47
C LEU A 194 -10.99 5.57 21.93
N ARG A 195 -12.18 5.68 22.53
CA ARG A 195 -12.40 5.23 23.91
C ARG A 195 -12.22 3.72 24.07
N THR A 196 -12.70 2.92 23.13
CA THR A 196 -12.53 1.46 23.17
C THR A 196 -11.06 1.07 23.02
N ARG A 197 -10.31 1.74 22.14
CA ARG A 197 -8.86 1.54 22.03
C ARG A 197 -8.10 1.97 23.28
N GLU A 198 -8.47 3.08 23.90
CA GLU A 198 -7.86 3.53 25.16
C GLU A 198 -8.06 2.51 26.29
N LEU A 199 -9.28 1.98 26.43
CA LEU A 199 -9.58 0.93 27.39
C LEU A 199 -8.81 -0.36 27.10
N ALA A 200 -8.71 -0.76 25.84
CA ALA A 200 -7.95 -1.94 25.42
C ALA A 200 -6.44 -1.78 25.69
N LEU A 201 -5.88 -0.60 25.41
CA LEU A 201 -4.48 -0.27 25.70
C LEU A 201 -4.21 -0.28 27.21
N GLN A 202 -5.09 0.30 28.03
CA GLN A 202 -4.95 0.24 29.49
C GLN A 202 -5.02 -1.19 30.03
N ALA A 203 -5.93 -2.01 29.52
CA ALA A 203 -6.06 -3.40 29.92
C ALA A 203 -4.80 -4.20 29.54
N SER A 204 -4.34 -4.05 28.30
CA SER A 204 -3.11 -4.68 27.81
C SER A 204 -1.89 -4.26 28.62
N TRP A 205 -1.74 -2.97 28.93
CA TRP A 205 -0.64 -2.45 29.74
C TRP A 205 -0.63 -3.01 31.17
N LYS A 206 -1.79 -3.10 31.82
CA LYS A 206 -1.89 -3.71 33.15
C LYS A 206 -1.47 -5.18 33.12
N GLN A 207 -1.85 -5.90 32.07
CA GLN A 207 -1.50 -7.29 31.89
C GLN A 207 0.00 -7.48 31.62
N SER A 208 0.58 -6.66 30.74
CA SER A 208 2.02 -6.70 30.45
C SER A 208 2.85 -6.35 31.68
N MET A 209 2.42 -5.36 32.47
CA MET A 209 3.13 -5.00 33.71
C MET A 209 3.08 -6.14 34.72
N THR A 210 1.94 -6.83 34.84
CA THR A 210 1.79 -7.99 35.72
C THR A 210 2.71 -9.13 35.29
N ASP A 211 2.78 -9.41 33.99
CA ASP A 211 3.66 -10.44 33.42
C ASP A 211 5.15 -10.11 33.63
N LEU A 212 5.53 -8.85 33.43
CA LEU A 212 6.89 -8.37 33.75
C LEU A 212 7.23 -8.54 35.23
N TYR A 213 6.31 -8.24 36.13
CA TYR A 213 6.54 -8.47 37.56
C TYR A 213 6.70 -9.95 37.90
N GLN A 214 5.88 -10.81 37.31
CA GLN A 214 5.94 -12.26 37.54
C GLN A 214 7.24 -12.86 37.00
N THR A 215 7.65 -12.48 35.79
CA THR A 215 8.90 -12.94 35.16
C THR A 215 10.13 -12.47 35.94
N VAL A 216 10.19 -11.19 36.33
CA VAL A 216 11.28 -10.68 37.17
C VAL A 216 11.32 -11.37 38.53
N GLN A 217 10.17 -11.64 39.13
CA GLN A 217 10.11 -12.36 40.41
C GLN A 217 10.57 -13.81 40.27
N ALA A 218 10.19 -14.49 39.19
CA ALA A 218 10.65 -15.85 38.89
C ALA A 218 12.16 -15.88 38.65
N GLN A 219 12.69 -14.92 37.90
CA GLN A 219 14.13 -14.80 37.64
C GLN A 219 14.91 -14.54 38.94
N ARG A 220 14.44 -13.63 39.81
CA ARG A 220 15.06 -13.40 41.11
C ARG A 220 15.07 -14.65 41.99
N LYS A 221 13.99 -15.44 41.99
CA LYS A 221 13.96 -16.72 42.72
C LYS A 221 15.00 -17.69 42.17
N GLN A 222 15.13 -17.78 40.85
CA GLN A 222 16.11 -18.63 40.21
C GLN A 222 17.55 -18.18 40.53
N ASP A 223 17.82 -16.88 40.48
CA ASP A 223 19.13 -16.30 40.82
C ASP A 223 19.50 -16.56 42.28
N LEU A 224 18.53 -16.46 43.20
CA LEU A 224 18.75 -16.79 44.61
C LEU A 224 19.11 -18.28 44.80
N VAL A 225 18.47 -19.17 44.05
CA VAL A 225 18.80 -20.62 44.07
C VAL A 225 20.20 -20.85 43.51
N LEU A 226 20.55 -20.21 42.39
CA LEU A 226 21.89 -20.32 41.80
C LEU A 226 22.97 -19.78 42.75
N THR A 227 22.73 -18.63 43.36
CA THR A 227 23.64 -18.02 44.35
C THR A 227 23.82 -18.92 45.55
N ARG A 228 22.72 -19.48 46.08
CA ARG A 228 22.77 -20.44 47.19
C ARG A 228 23.60 -21.66 46.83
N ASN A 229 23.35 -22.28 45.66
CA ASN A 229 24.12 -23.42 45.19
C ASN A 229 25.60 -23.10 45.02
N HIS A 230 25.93 -21.87 44.59
CA HIS A 230 27.32 -21.43 44.49
C HIS A 230 27.98 -21.30 45.86
N LEU A 231 27.30 -20.70 46.84
CA LEU A 231 27.77 -20.59 48.22
C LEU A 231 27.97 -21.97 48.86
N ASP A 232 27.03 -22.89 48.66
CA ASP A 232 27.13 -24.27 49.18
C ASP A 232 28.37 -24.98 48.59
N ARG A 233 28.65 -24.80 47.28
CA ARG A 233 29.88 -25.33 46.66
C ARG A 233 31.14 -24.71 47.22
N LEU A 234 31.18 -23.40 47.44
CA LEU A 234 32.32 -22.72 48.04
C LEU A 234 32.58 -23.20 49.48
N ALA A 235 31.52 -23.43 50.25
CA ALA A 235 31.62 -23.97 51.61
C ALA A 235 32.21 -25.39 51.61
N VAL A 236 31.71 -26.28 50.74
CA VAL A 236 32.24 -27.65 50.58
C VAL A 236 33.71 -27.62 50.12
N GLN A 237 34.05 -26.77 49.15
CA GLN A 237 35.42 -26.64 48.67
C GLN A 237 36.36 -26.10 49.78
N GLY A 238 35.89 -25.16 50.59
CA GLY A 238 36.61 -24.67 51.77
C GLY A 238 36.87 -25.77 52.79
N GLN A 239 35.86 -26.59 53.10
CA GLN A 239 36.00 -27.74 54.00
C GLN A 239 37.01 -28.76 53.47
N MET A 240 36.97 -29.08 52.17
CA MET A 240 37.95 -29.99 51.56
C MET A 240 39.37 -29.44 51.63
N ARG A 241 39.57 -28.13 51.37
CA ARG A 241 40.89 -27.49 51.49
C ARG A 241 41.41 -27.52 52.93
N ASN A 242 40.56 -27.28 53.91
CA ASN A 242 40.94 -27.37 55.32
C ASN A 242 41.36 -28.80 55.67
N HIS A 243 40.57 -29.81 55.32
CA HIS A 243 40.94 -31.21 55.53
C HIS A 243 42.25 -31.61 54.84
N GLN A 244 42.50 -31.12 53.62
CA GLN A 244 43.77 -31.33 52.94
C GLN A 244 44.94 -30.67 53.68
N THR A 245 44.73 -29.45 54.20
CA THR A 245 45.74 -28.72 54.97
C THR A 245 46.05 -29.44 56.28
N ASP A 246 45.03 -29.90 57.00
CA ASP A 246 45.19 -30.66 58.25
C ASP A 246 45.94 -31.98 58.00
N ALA A 247 45.59 -32.72 56.94
CA ALA A 247 46.30 -33.95 56.57
C ALA A 247 47.77 -33.69 56.19
N ILE A 248 48.06 -32.59 55.49
CA ILE A 248 49.44 -32.19 55.17
C ILE A 248 50.20 -31.82 56.45
N LEU A 249 49.59 -31.05 57.36
CA LEU A 249 50.23 -30.69 58.64
C LEU A 249 50.49 -31.93 59.51
N GLU A 250 49.55 -32.87 59.57
CA GLU A 250 49.70 -34.13 60.30
C GLU A 250 50.85 -34.97 59.73
N THR A 251 50.93 -35.12 58.40
CA THR A 251 52.05 -35.85 57.76
C THR A 251 53.39 -35.16 58.00
N LEU A 252 53.45 -33.83 57.98
CA LEU A 252 54.67 -33.08 58.30
C LEU A 252 55.08 -33.26 59.78
N LEU A 253 54.13 -33.27 60.71
CA LEU A 253 54.40 -33.54 62.12
C LEU A 253 54.93 -34.95 62.34
N GLN A 254 54.33 -35.98 61.71
CA GLN A 254 54.82 -37.36 61.78
C GLN A 254 56.25 -37.50 61.25
N VAL A 255 56.57 -36.83 60.13
CA VAL A 255 57.94 -36.82 59.59
C VAL A 255 58.92 -36.12 60.53
N ALA A 256 58.51 -35.01 61.15
CA ALA A 256 59.33 -34.30 62.12
C ALA A 256 59.59 -35.12 63.38
N GLU A 257 58.58 -35.83 63.90
CA GLU A 257 58.70 -36.71 65.06
C GLU A 257 59.62 -37.91 64.77
N MET A 258 59.48 -38.54 63.61
CA MET A 258 60.41 -39.61 63.18
C MET A 258 61.86 -39.12 63.08
N ARG A 259 62.08 -37.85 62.73
CA ARG A 259 63.42 -37.27 62.63
C ARG A 259 64.03 -36.89 63.99
N MET A 260 63.21 -36.65 65.01
CA MET A 260 63.70 -36.32 66.37
C MET A 260 64.03 -37.57 67.21
N ASN A 261 63.53 -38.75 66.82
CA ASN A 261 63.78 -40.02 67.50
C ASN A 261 64.97 -40.82 66.90
N HIS A 262 65.77 -40.20 66.04
CA HIS A 262 67.03 -40.70 65.49
C HIS A 262 68.19 -39.78 65.89
#